data_AF-A0A3C0C3Q0-F1
#
_entry.id   AF-A0A3C0C3Q0-F1
#
_cell.length_a   1.000
_cell.length_b   1.000
_cell.length_c   1.000
_cell.angle_alpha   90.00
_cell.angle_beta   90.00
_cell.angle_gamma   90.00
#
_symmetry.space_group_name_H-M   'P 1'
#
loop_
_entity.id
_entity.type
_entity.pdbx_description
1 polymer ?
#
loop_
_entity_poly.entity_id
_entity_poly.type
_entity_poly.pdbx_seq_one_letter_code
_entity_poly.pdbx_strand_id
1 'polypeptide(L)'
;GKEWFDVDLDTVKKAIEAVKKGQHNFINATDERFVPIVFRPEQEDAIAKTLKQFKTGDRMLWNAKMRFGKTLSALQVVKEAGYSKTVIITHRPVVDKGWYEDFGKIFRGDNEYIYGSKSTGADIDYLISSGKKFVYFASIQDLRGSATIGGK
;
A
#
# COMPACT_ATOMS: atom_id res chain seq x y z
N GLY A 1 18.80 6.08 -15.44
CA GLY A 1 19.96 5.21 -15.60
C GLY A 1 19.47 3.80 -15.91
N LYS A 2 20.28 2.98 -16.59
CA LYS A 2 19.99 1.54 -16.72
C LYS A 2 20.64 0.85 -15.53
N GLU A 3 19.83 0.34 -14.61
CA GLU A 3 20.28 -0.48 -13.49
C GLU A 3 20.16 -1.96 -13.88
N TRP A 4 21.12 -2.78 -13.45
CA TRP A 4 21.16 -4.21 -13.72
C TRP A 4 20.86 -4.98 -12.43
N PHE A 5 20.04 -6.02 -12.52
CA PHE A 5 19.64 -6.86 -11.39
C PHE A 5 19.85 -8.33 -11.75
N ASP A 6 20.44 -9.10 -10.83
CA ASP A 6 20.47 -10.56 -10.95
C ASP A 6 19.07 -11.13 -10.70
N VAL A 7 18.58 -11.95 -11.63
CA VAL A 7 17.22 -12.50 -11.58
C VAL A 7 17.18 -13.89 -12.23
N ASP A 8 16.38 -14.79 -11.68
CA ASP A 8 16.20 -16.13 -12.22
C ASP A 8 15.20 -16.16 -13.40
N LEU A 9 15.29 -17.21 -14.22
CA LEU A 9 14.49 -17.36 -15.43
C LEU A 9 12.97 -17.41 -15.16
N ASP A 10 12.54 -17.96 -14.02
CA ASP A 10 11.13 -18.09 -13.69
C ASP A 10 10.53 -16.73 -13.32
N THR A 11 11.26 -15.93 -12.53
CA THR A 11 10.91 -14.54 -12.22
C THR A 11 10.81 -13.69 -13.48
N VAL A 12 11.73 -13.84 -14.46
CA VAL A 12 11.67 -13.12 -15.74
C VAL A 12 10.43 -13.52 -16.56
N LYS A 13 10.12 -14.81 -16.66
CA LYS A 13 8.94 -15.28 -17.40
C LYS A 13 7.65 -14.71 -16.83
N LYS A 14 7.52 -14.75 -15.51
CA LYS A 14 6.37 -14.22 -14.80
C LYS A 14 6.28 -12.70 -14.92
N ALA A 15 7.40 -11.98 -14.88
CA ALA A 15 7.43 -10.54 -15.11
C ALA A 15 6.96 -10.18 -16.54
N ILE A 16 7.41 -10.92 -17.56
CA ILE A 16 6.97 -10.74 -18.95
C ILE A 16 5.46 -11.03 -19.07
N GLU A 17 4.98 -12.09 -18.43
CA GLU A 17 3.56 -12.45 -18.42
C GLU A 17 2.71 -11.37 -17.73
N ALA A 18 3.18 -10.83 -16.62
CA ALA A 18 2.55 -9.72 -15.91
C ALA A 18 2.45 -8.48 -16.82
N VAL A 19 3.53 -8.10 -17.50
CA VAL A 19 3.54 -7.00 -18.46
C VAL A 19 2.54 -7.25 -19.61
N LYS A 20 2.51 -8.46 -20.17
CA LYS A 20 1.53 -8.83 -21.22
C LYS A 20 0.09 -8.78 -20.74
N LYS A 21 -0.16 -9.05 -19.46
CA LYS A 21 -1.49 -8.99 -18.82
C LYS A 21 -1.86 -7.59 -18.30
N GLY A 22 -1.02 -6.57 -18.54
CA GLY A 22 -1.22 -5.22 -17.99
C GLY A 22 -1.10 -5.16 -16.46
N GLN A 23 -0.50 -6.19 -15.85
CA GLN A 23 -0.22 -6.26 -14.43
C GLN A 23 1.11 -5.56 -14.18
N HIS A 24 1.03 -4.30 -13.74
CA HIS A 24 2.20 -3.48 -13.43
C HIS A 24 2.86 -3.87 -12.10
N ASN A 25 2.17 -4.70 -11.30
CA ASN A 25 2.60 -5.10 -9.97
C ASN A 25 3.12 -6.53 -9.99
N PHE A 26 4.43 -6.67 -10.08
CA PHE A 26 5.11 -7.94 -9.83
C PHE A 26 5.97 -7.82 -8.58
N ILE A 27 5.44 -8.26 -7.43
CA ILE A 27 6.23 -8.50 -6.22
C ILE A 27 6.26 -10.00 -5.99
N ASN A 28 7.03 -10.74 -6.80
CA ASN A 28 7.46 -12.09 -6.44
C ASN A 28 8.98 -12.10 -6.24
N ALA A 29 9.49 -11.18 -5.43
CA ALA A 29 10.78 -11.41 -4.81
C ALA A 29 10.56 -12.42 -3.67
N THR A 30 10.75 -13.70 -3.96
CA THR A 30 11.06 -14.71 -2.93
C THR A 30 12.47 -14.42 -2.41
N ASP A 31 12.67 -13.25 -1.80
CA ASP A 31 13.90 -12.99 -1.05
C ASP A 31 13.82 -13.87 0.20
N GLU A 32 14.73 -14.85 0.29
CA GLU A 32 14.84 -15.80 1.40
C GLU A 32 15.14 -15.10 2.75
N ARG A 33 15.38 -13.77 2.73
CA ARG A 33 15.66 -12.92 3.89
C ARG A 33 14.44 -12.18 4.46
N PHE A 34 13.23 -12.67 4.22
CA PHE A 34 12.05 -12.03 4.82
C PHE A 34 12.01 -12.21 6.32
N VAL A 35 12.07 -11.08 7.04
CA VAL A 35 11.80 -11.03 8.47
C VAL A 35 10.34 -10.57 8.64
N PRO A 36 9.47 -11.39 9.27
CA PRO A 36 8.12 -10.98 9.61
C PRO A 36 8.12 -9.70 10.44
N ILE A 37 7.16 -8.81 10.18
CA ILE A 37 7.01 -7.60 10.98
C ILE A 37 6.53 -8.00 12.37
N VAL A 38 7.34 -7.69 13.38
CA VAL A 38 6.95 -7.76 14.79
C VAL A 38 6.61 -6.34 15.24
N PHE A 39 5.36 -6.12 15.59
CA PHE A 39 4.90 -4.83 16.11
C PHE A 39 5.37 -4.65 17.56
N ARG A 40 5.70 -3.41 17.91
CA ARG A 40 6.03 -3.05 19.30
C ARG A 40 4.73 -2.90 20.12
N PRO A 41 4.76 -3.05 21.44
CA PRO A 41 3.56 -2.99 22.27
C PRO A 41 2.70 -1.73 22.06
N GLU A 42 3.33 -0.57 21.83
CA GLU A 42 2.58 0.67 21.59
C GLU A 42 1.90 0.71 20.21
N GLN A 43 2.44 -0.02 19.22
CA GLN A 43 1.85 -0.17 17.90
C GLN A 43 0.68 -1.13 17.95
N GLU A 44 0.84 -2.27 18.62
CA GLU A 44 -0.22 -3.25 18.85
C GLU A 44 -1.41 -2.64 19.59
N ASP A 45 -1.14 -1.87 20.65
CA ASP A 45 -2.17 -1.14 21.40
C ASP A 45 -2.91 -0.12 20.50
N ALA A 46 -2.19 0.62 19.66
CA ALA A 46 -2.81 1.56 18.72
C ALA A 46 -3.68 0.85 17.68
N ILE A 47 -3.23 -0.28 17.14
CA ILE A 47 -3.99 -1.11 16.18
C ILE A 47 -5.27 -1.61 16.86
N ALA A 48 -5.15 -2.26 18.01
CA ALA A 48 -6.27 -2.84 18.76
C ALA A 48 -7.31 -1.78 19.16
N LYS A 49 -6.86 -0.63 19.66
CA LYS A 49 -7.75 0.50 20.00
C LYS A 49 -8.49 1.03 18.79
N THR A 50 -7.81 1.13 17.64
CA THR A 50 -8.42 1.61 16.39
C THR A 50 -9.47 0.65 15.87
N LEU A 51 -9.16 -0.65 15.82
CA LEU A 51 -10.11 -1.68 15.41
C LEU A 51 -11.33 -1.73 16.33
N LYS A 52 -11.14 -1.55 17.64
CA LYS A 52 -12.25 -1.45 18.59
C LYS A 52 -13.08 -0.18 18.35
N GLN A 53 -12.43 0.97 18.18
CA GLN A 53 -13.10 2.25 17.95
C GLN A 53 -13.97 2.22 16.69
N PHE A 54 -13.48 1.60 15.60
CA PHE A 54 -14.22 1.53 14.34
C PHE A 54 -15.42 0.57 14.33
N LYS A 55 -15.67 -0.16 15.43
CA LYS A 55 -16.93 -0.90 15.60
C LYS A 55 -18.12 0.00 15.93
N THR A 56 -17.87 1.15 16.57
CA THR A 56 -18.94 2.05 17.05
C THR A 56 -18.75 3.51 16.64
N GLY A 57 -17.54 3.92 16.26
CA GLY A 57 -17.21 5.26 15.80
C GLY A 57 -16.54 5.24 14.42
N ASP A 58 -16.32 6.43 13.87
CA ASP A 58 -15.81 6.64 12.51
C ASP A 58 -14.44 7.35 12.48
N ARG A 59 -13.91 7.74 13.65
CA ARG A 59 -12.71 8.56 13.78
C ARG A 59 -11.77 8.05 14.86
N MET A 60 -10.48 8.13 14.55
CA MET A 60 -9.37 7.79 15.45
C MET A 60 -8.20 8.75 15.19
N LEU A 61 -7.56 9.22 16.26
CA LEU A 61 -6.36 10.05 16.21
C LEU A 61 -5.24 9.40 17.01
N TRP A 62 -4.08 9.23 16.39
CA TRP A 62 -2.90 8.69 17.06
C TRP A 62 -1.95 9.80 17.45
N ASN A 63 -1.55 9.84 18.73
CA ASN A 63 -0.42 10.65 19.18
C ASN A 63 0.91 9.94 18.88
N ALA A 64 1.24 9.83 17.58
CA ALA A 64 2.35 9.03 17.09
C ALA A 64 3.63 9.86 16.89
N LYS A 65 4.61 9.70 17.79
CA LYS A 65 5.95 10.33 17.71
C LYS A 65 6.70 9.93 16.42
N MET A 66 7.82 10.61 16.14
CA MET A 66 8.72 10.22 15.05
C MET A 66 9.16 8.76 15.23
N ARG A 67 9.26 8.00 14.12
CA ARG A 67 9.60 6.56 14.10
C ARG A 67 8.64 5.63 14.85
N PHE A 68 7.41 6.10 15.13
CA PHE A 68 6.34 5.25 15.64
C PHE A 68 5.98 4.08 14.70
N GLY A 69 6.23 4.18 13.39
CA GLY A 69 5.78 3.15 12.43
C GLY A 69 4.33 3.33 11.98
N LYS A 70 3.89 4.60 11.85
CA LYS A 70 2.52 4.98 11.44
C LYS A 70 2.03 4.21 10.20
N THR A 71 2.90 4.07 9.21
CA THR A 71 2.63 3.37 7.95
C THR A 71 2.26 1.90 8.19
N LEU A 72 3.18 1.14 8.79
CA LEU A 72 2.97 -0.29 9.07
C LEU A 72 1.74 -0.53 9.95
N SER A 73 1.59 0.24 11.03
CA SER A 73 0.44 0.08 11.92
C SER A 73 -0.88 0.43 11.25
N ALA A 74 -0.94 1.47 10.41
CA ALA A 74 -2.16 1.81 9.69
C ALA A 74 -2.53 0.76 8.64
N LEU A 75 -1.55 0.24 7.90
CA LEU A 75 -1.77 -0.86 6.95
C LEU A 75 -2.23 -2.14 7.65
N GLN A 76 -1.72 -2.42 8.84
CA GLN A 76 -2.18 -3.55 9.66
C GLN A 76 -3.64 -3.39 10.08
N VAL A 77 -4.07 -2.18 10.49
CA VAL A 77 -5.49 -1.88 10.76
C VAL A 77 -6.35 -2.18 9.53
N VAL A 78 -5.91 -1.74 8.34
CA VAL A 78 -6.63 -2.00 7.08
C VAL A 78 -6.78 -3.49 6.81
N LYS A 79 -5.70 -4.25 6.99
CA LYS A 79 -5.67 -5.69 6.80
C LYS A 79 -6.64 -6.40 7.76
N GLU A 80 -6.54 -6.11 9.05
CA GLU A 80 -7.38 -6.75 10.09
C GLU A 80 -8.85 -6.35 10.00
N ALA A 81 -9.15 -5.10 9.61
CA ALA A 81 -10.52 -4.64 9.41
C ALA A 81 -11.15 -5.16 8.11
N GLY A 82 -10.35 -5.68 7.18
CA GLY A 82 -10.85 -6.18 5.90
C GLY A 82 -11.37 -5.10 4.96
N TYR A 83 -10.88 -3.86 5.08
CA TYR A 83 -11.40 -2.73 4.31
C TYR A 83 -11.12 -2.88 2.81
N SER A 84 -12.18 -2.92 2.01
CA SER A 84 -12.06 -3.20 0.58
C SER A 84 -11.47 -2.04 -0.22
N LYS A 85 -11.73 -0.80 0.17
CA LYS A 85 -11.22 0.39 -0.52
C LYS A 85 -10.67 1.35 0.51
N THR A 86 -9.37 1.56 0.49
CA THR A 86 -8.67 2.43 1.44
C THR A 86 -7.94 3.53 0.67
N VAL A 87 -8.06 4.78 1.14
CA VAL A 87 -7.32 5.92 0.59
C VAL A 87 -6.39 6.51 1.65
N ILE A 88 -5.14 6.74 1.26
CA ILE A 88 -4.10 7.32 2.10
C ILE A 88 -3.76 8.70 1.54
N ILE A 89 -3.94 9.72 2.37
CA ILE A 89 -3.77 11.12 1.96
C ILE A 89 -2.60 11.74 2.73
N THR A 90 -1.68 12.39 2.01
CA THR A 90 -0.53 13.07 2.63
C THR A 90 -0.10 14.32 1.87
N HIS A 91 0.53 15.27 2.57
CA HIS A 91 1.20 16.41 1.93
C HIS A 91 2.59 16.07 1.35
N ARG A 92 3.13 14.88 1.66
CA ARG A 92 4.49 14.49 1.28
C ARG A 92 4.42 13.45 0.16
N PRO A 93 4.46 13.81 -1.13
CA PRO A 93 4.40 12.81 -2.22
C PRO A 93 5.59 11.85 -2.21
N VAL A 94 6.77 12.33 -1.81
CA VAL A 94 8.03 11.55 -1.81
C VAL A 94 8.03 10.29 -0.93
N VAL A 95 7.01 10.10 -0.07
CA VAL A 95 6.93 8.91 0.78
C VAL A 95 6.21 7.73 0.11
N ASP A 96 5.62 7.93 -1.07
CA ASP A 96 4.88 6.92 -1.85
C ASP A 96 5.61 5.57 -1.93
N LYS A 97 6.86 5.57 -2.41
CA LYS A 97 7.69 4.35 -2.52
C LYS A 97 7.82 3.60 -1.19
N GLY A 98 8.00 4.32 -0.08
CA GLY A 98 8.08 3.72 1.24
C GLY A 98 6.76 3.07 1.67
N TRP A 99 5.61 3.67 1.31
CA TRP A 99 4.30 3.05 1.55
C TRP A 99 4.10 1.79 0.70
N TYR A 100 4.55 1.79 -0.55
CA TYR A 100 4.48 0.62 -1.42
C TYR A 100 5.31 -0.56 -0.86
N GLU A 101 6.55 -0.29 -0.43
CA GLU A 101 7.41 -1.30 0.19
C GLU A 101 6.79 -1.85 1.48
N ASP A 102 6.26 -0.98 2.34
CA ASP A 102 5.61 -1.38 3.59
C ASP A 102 4.29 -2.14 3.36
N PHE A 103 3.53 -1.78 2.32
CA PHE A 103 2.38 -2.55 1.86
C PHE A 103 2.78 -3.97 1.48
N GLY A 104 3.85 -4.13 0.69
CA GLY A 104 4.37 -5.44 0.30
C GLY A 104 4.77 -6.32 1.49
N LYS A 105 5.22 -5.73 2.60
CA LYS A 105 5.54 -6.46 3.84
C LYS A 105 4.29 -6.90 4.60
N ILE A 106 3.29 -6.02 4.74
CA ILE A 106 2.05 -6.29 5.48
C ILE A 106 1.15 -7.28 4.74
N PHE A 107 1.00 -7.12 3.44
CA PHE A 107 0.13 -7.93 2.58
C PHE A 107 0.90 -9.04 1.85
N ARG A 108 2.08 -9.44 2.36
CA ARG A 108 2.85 -10.52 1.75
C ARG A 108 2.03 -11.81 1.69
N GLY A 109 1.95 -12.41 0.50
CA GLY A 109 1.16 -13.62 0.25
C GLY A 109 -0.34 -13.40 0.14
N ASP A 110 -0.81 -12.16 0.33
CA ASP A 110 -2.20 -11.77 0.13
C ASP A 110 -2.39 -11.21 -1.28
N ASN A 111 -3.01 -12.02 -2.14
CA ASN A 111 -3.27 -11.65 -3.54
C ASN A 111 -4.62 -10.93 -3.72
N GLU A 112 -5.37 -10.69 -2.64
CA GLU A 112 -6.65 -9.98 -2.67
C GLU A 112 -6.48 -8.46 -2.62
N TYR A 113 -5.38 -7.97 -2.07
CA TYR A 113 -5.09 -6.54 -1.97
C TYR A 113 -4.12 -6.06 -3.05
N ILE A 114 -4.43 -4.90 -3.62
CA ILE A 114 -3.56 -4.20 -4.58
C ILE A 114 -3.20 -2.83 -4.02
N TYR A 115 -1.93 -2.44 -4.17
CA TYR A 115 -1.50 -1.06 -3.95
C TYR A 115 -1.51 -0.27 -5.26
N GLY A 116 -1.95 0.98 -5.19
CA GLY A 116 -1.78 1.92 -6.28
C GLY A 116 -1.53 3.34 -5.81
N SER A 117 -0.89 4.11 -6.67
CA SER A 117 -0.68 5.54 -6.54
C SER A 117 -0.43 6.10 -7.93
N LYS A 118 -0.30 7.43 -8.03
CA LYS A 118 0.05 8.08 -9.30
C LYS A 118 1.42 7.65 -9.85
N SER A 119 2.36 7.28 -8.98
CA SER A 119 3.76 7.02 -9.35
C SER A 119 4.22 5.58 -9.14
N THR A 120 3.53 4.82 -8.29
CA THR A 120 3.93 3.46 -7.91
C THR A 120 2.71 2.55 -7.86
N GLY A 121 2.88 1.29 -8.24
CA GLY A 121 1.80 0.31 -8.14
C GLY A 121 0.86 0.36 -9.34
N ALA A 122 -0.42 0.05 -9.08
CA ALA A 122 -1.45 0.06 -10.09
C ALA A 122 -2.13 1.43 -10.25
N ASP A 123 -2.64 1.70 -11.45
CA ASP A 123 -3.48 2.87 -11.73
C ASP A 123 -4.87 2.75 -11.08
N ILE A 124 -5.47 3.89 -10.73
CA ILE A 124 -6.77 3.96 -10.07
C ILE A 124 -7.91 3.33 -10.89
N ASP A 125 -7.90 3.47 -12.21
CA ASP A 125 -8.95 2.90 -13.08
C ASP A 125 -8.88 1.38 -13.04
N TYR A 126 -7.67 0.82 -13.08
CA TYR A 126 -7.46 -0.61 -12.91
C TYR A 126 -7.88 -1.09 -11.52
N LEU A 127 -7.55 -0.35 -10.45
CA LEU A 127 -7.97 -0.71 -9.10
C LEU A 127 -9.50 -0.83 -9.00
N ILE A 128 -10.21 0.16 -9.56
CA ILE A 128 -11.68 0.20 -9.56
C ILE A 128 -12.26 -0.96 -10.39
N SER A 129 -11.71 -1.25 -11.57
CA SER A 129 -12.21 -2.31 -12.45
C SER A 129 -11.79 -3.72 -12.02
N SER A 130 -10.74 -3.87 -11.22
CA SER A 130 -10.16 -5.17 -10.86
C SER A 130 -11.08 -6.03 -9.99
N GLY A 131 -12.05 -5.42 -9.29
CA GLY A 131 -12.89 -6.08 -8.29
C GLY A 131 -12.12 -6.52 -7.03
N LYS A 132 -10.83 -6.23 -6.93
CA LYS A 132 -9.98 -6.56 -5.79
C LYS A 132 -10.06 -5.49 -4.70
N LYS A 133 -9.62 -5.84 -3.49
CA LYS A 133 -9.43 -4.87 -2.42
C LYS A 133 -8.20 -4.02 -2.73
N PHE A 134 -8.18 -2.76 -2.31
CA PHE A 134 -7.03 -1.91 -2.59
C PHE A 134 -6.73 -0.83 -1.55
N VAL A 135 -5.46 -0.41 -1.56
CA VAL A 135 -4.95 0.76 -0.86
C VAL A 135 -4.43 1.74 -1.91
N TYR A 136 -5.03 2.91 -1.99
CA TYR A 136 -4.63 3.96 -2.92
C TYR A 136 -3.95 5.12 -2.19
N PHE A 137 -2.75 5.48 -2.60
CA PHE A 137 -2.01 6.61 -2.06
C PHE A 137 -2.16 7.86 -2.94
N ALA A 138 -2.58 8.96 -2.32
CA ALA A 138 -2.78 10.24 -2.97
C ALA A 138 -2.05 11.35 -2.21
N SER A 139 -1.27 12.17 -2.92
CA SER A 139 -0.77 13.40 -2.34
C SER A 139 -1.82 14.50 -2.43
N ILE A 140 -1.90 15.37 -1.42
CA ILE A 140 -2.82 16.53 -1.43
C ILE A 140 -2.50 17.48 -2.58
N GLN A 141 -1.23 17.53 -3.01
CA GLN A 141 -0.81 18.34 -4.16
C GLN A 141 -1.42 17.78 -5.45
N ASP A 142 -1.42 16.46 -5.63
CA ASP A 142 -2.06 15.81 -6.79
C ASP A 142 -3.57 16.05 -6.79
N LEU A 143 -4.23 15.95 -5.64
CA LEU A 143 -5.67 16.20 -5.52
C LEU A 143 -6.06 17.65 -5.83
N ARG A 144 -5.20 18.61 -5.48
CA ARG A 144 -5.43 20.02 -5.83
C ARG A 144 -5.19 20.29 -7.31
N GLY A 145 -4.17 19.66 -7.89
CA GLY A 145 -3.86 19.79 -9.32
C GLY A 145 -4.88 19.10 -10.23
N SER A 146 -5.51 18.02 -9.78
CA SER A 146 -6.57 17.32 -10.53
C SER A 146 -7.89 18.08 -10.56
N ALA A 147 -8.22 18.84 -9.50
CA ALA A 147 -9.40 19.71 -9.46
C ALA A 147 -9.39 20.78 -10.56
N THR A 148 -8.20 21.23 -10.99
CA THR A 148 -8.04 22.19 -12.10
C THR A 148 -8.28 21.57 -13.48
N ILE A 149 -8.32 20.23 -13.60
CA ILE A 149 -8.45 19.49 -14.86
C ILE A 149 -9.82 18.79 -14.96
N GLY A 150 -10.51 18.54 -13.85
CA GLY A 150 -11.84 17.89 -13.80
C GLY A 150 -13.05 18.81 -13.98
N GLY A 151 -12.86 20.02 -14.50
CA GLY A 151 -13.96 20.93 -14.84
C GLY A 151 -14.55 20.60 -16.21
N LYS A 152 -15.47 19.63 -16.28
CA LYS A 152 -16.58 19.58 -17.24
C LYS A 152 -17.64 18.58 -16.81
#